data_AF-A0AAU5Q915-F1
#
_entry.id   AF-A0AAU5Q915-F1
#
_cell.length_a   1.000
_cell.length_b   1.000
_cell.length_c   1.000
_cell.angle_alpha   90.00
_cell.angle_beta   90.00
_cell.angle_gamma   90.00
#
_symmetry.space_group_name_H-M   'P 1'
#
loop_
_entity.id
_entity.type
_entity.pdbx_description
1 polymer ?
#
loop_
_entity_poly.entity_id
_entity_poly.type
_entity_poly.pdbx_seq_one_letter_code
_entity_poly.pdbx_strand_id
1 'polypeptide(L)'
;MTSRGRGGGLLIAGTTSDAGKSVVTAGICRWLVRQGVKVAPFKGQNMSLNSFVTRQGAEIGRAQAMQAQAARVEPSALMNPVLLKPGSDRSSQVVLMGRPVGEMSARGYHGGRQQTLLATVVECLEELRATHDAVICEGAGSPAEINLRRTDIVNMGVARAAGLPVLVVGDIDRGGVFASFFGTTALLAAEDQRLVAGYLINKFRGDVSLLEPGLDMLHDLTGRRTFGVLPYAHGLGIDEEDGLRVSLRGAVRESVTAPPVGEDVLRVAVCALPLMSNFTDVDALAAEPGVLVRFVDRPEELADADLVIVPGTRGTVRALRWLQERGLAAELARRAAAGRPVLGICGGFQLLGEHIHDEVESKAGSVTGLGLLPVRVRFAVEKTLARPVGSALGEQVEGYEIHHGVAEVLGGEPFLAGCRLGQVWGTHWHGSLESDGFRRQFLREVARAAGRRFVPAPDTSFAALREEQLDRLGDLIEEHADTDALLRLIEGGSPAGLPFLPPGAPPLPGEATAGGGPHRPKDAAATEGVGPDPKPEAGTGTATDIRPKDRTDTRTDTRTESRTENGAETEPASTQQLPGPSPLPHTHSHISQEAG
;
A
#
# COMPACT_ATOMS: atom_id res chain seq x y z
N MET A 1 -20.42 17.35 31.77
CA MET A 1 -19.52 16.18 31.78
C MET A 1 -20.35 14.95 32.12
N THR A 2 -21.04 14.43 31.11
CA THR A 2 -21.83 13.19 31.16
C THR A 2 -20.90 11.99 31.05
N SER A 3 -21.31 10.84 31.60
CA SER A 3 -20.56 9.58 31.66
C SER A 3 -19.74 9.31 30.39
N ARG A 4 -18.43 9.10 30.50
CA ARG A 4 -17.59 8.71 29.35
C ARG A 4 -18.05 7.35 28.85
N GLY A 5 -18.96 7.34 27.87
CA GLY A 5 -19.26 6.18 27.04
C GLY A 5 -18.03 5.79 26.23
N ARG A 6 -18.06 4.60 25.61
CA ARG A 6 -17.03 4.21 24.63
C ARG A 6 -16.96 5.26 23.52
N GLY A 7 -15.75 5.58 23.06
CA GLY A 7 -15.53 6.47 21.92
C GLY A 7 -16.31 6.02 20.68
N GLY A 8 -16.72 7.02 19.90
CA GLY A 8 -17.38 6.83 18.62
C GLY A 8 -16.48 6.13 17.60
N GLY A 9 -17.04 5.72 16.47
CA GLY A 9 -16.22 5.13 15.42
C GLY A 9 -16.91 5.09 14.07
N LEU A 10 -16.09 5.01 13.02
CA LEU A 10 -16.53 4.98 11.64
C LEU A 10 -15.57 4.07 10.86
N LEU A 11 -16.11 3.15 10.06
CA LEU A 11 -15.32 2.33 9.16
C LEU A 11 -15.41 2.85 7.73
N ILE A 12 -14.24 3.11 7.14
CA ILE A 12 -14.07 3.56 5.77
C ILE A 12 -13.78 2.33 4.90
N ALA A 13 -14.81 1.86 4.20
CA ALA A 13 -14.69 0.81 3.20
C ALA A 13 -14.47 1.44 1.82
N GLY A 14 -14.13 0.64 0.81
CA GLY A 14 -13.91 1.12 -0.56
C GLY A 14 -14.54 0.17 -1.57
N THR A 15 -14.97 0.65 -2.72
CA THR A 15 -15.48 -0.24 -3.78
C THR A 15 -14.39 -1.09 -4.42
N THR A 16 -13.14 -0.63 -4.37
CA THR A 16 -11.95 -1.34 -4.87
C THR A 16 -10.73 -1.08 -3.97
N SER A 17 -9.64 -1.81 -4.20
CA SER A 17 -8.30 -1.34 -3.83
C SER A 17 -8.02 0.02 -4.50
N ASP A 18 -7.38 0.93 -3.78
CA ASP A 18 -7.08 2.32 -4.19
C ASP A 18 -8.27 3.26 -4.43
N ALA A 19 -9.47 2.90 -3.97
CA ALA A 19 -10.63 3.82 -4.02
C ALA A 19 -10.38 5.16 -3.28
N GLY A 20 -9.36 5.19 -2.42
CA GLY A 20 -9.00 6.35 -1.60
C GLY A 20 -9.28 6.18 -0.10
N LYS A 21 -9.49 4.94 0.38
CA LYS A 21 -9.76 4.66 1.80
C LYS A 21 -8.74 5.33 2.73
N SER A 22 -7.44 5.07 2.51
CA SER A 22 -6.38 5.61 3.36
C SER A 22 -6.33 7.14 3.34
N VAL A 23 -6.64 7.76 2.20
CA VAL A 23 -6.74 9.23 2.02
C VAL A 23 -7.89 9.79 2.85
N VAL A 24 -9.08 9.19 2.73
CA VAL A 24 -10.28 9.61 3.44
C VAL A 24 -10.12 9.39 4.94
N THR A 25 -9.56 8.24 5.36
CA THR A 25 -9.25 7.96 6.77
C THR A 25 -8.29 9.00 7.35
N ALA A 26 -7.18 9.30 6.67
CA ALA A 26 -6.22 10.31 7.11
C ALA A 26 -6.84 11.71 7.15
N GLY A 27 -7.63 12.08 6.14
CA GLY A 27 -8.34 13.36 6.09
C GLY A 27 -9.34 13.53 7.23
N ILE A 28 -10.16 12.50 7.51
CA ILE A 28 -11.11 12.54 8.63
C ILE A 28 -10.36 12.63 9.96
N CYS A 29 -9.28 11.86 10.15
CA CYS A 29 -8.44 11.98 11.33
C CYS A 29 -7.90 13.40 11.50
N ARG A 30 -7.34 14.01 10.44
CA ARG A 30 -6.78 15.35 10.52
C ARG A 30 -7.85 16.42 10.78
N TRP A 31 -8.99 16.34 10.11
CA TRP A 31 -10.12 17.22 10.35
C TRP A 31 -10.60 17.13 11.81
N LEU A 32 -10.80 15.93 12.36
CA LEU A 32 -11.20 15.72 13.76
C LEU A 32 -10.19 16.30 14.76
N VAL A 33 -8.88 16.14 14.51
CA VAL A 33 -7.84 16.77 15.34
C VAL A 33 -8.00 18.29 15.40
N ARG A 34 -8.30 18.93 14.27
CA ARG A 34 -8.51 20.39 14.22
C ARG A 34 -9.78 20.84 14.96
N GLN A 35 -10.77 19.96 15.07
CA GLN A 35 -11.95 20.17 15.93
C GLN A 35 -11.67 19.91 17.42
N GLY A 36 -10.43 19.55 17.79
CA GLY A 36 -10.05 19.24 19.17
C GLY A 36 -10.49 17.86 19.65
N VAL A 37 -10.92 16.98 18.74
CA VAL A 37 -11.33 15.60 19.06
C VAL A 37 -10.09 14.73 19.24
N LYS A 38 -10.03 13.96 20.33
CA LYS A 38 -8.98 12.96 20.51
C LYS A 38 -9.28 11.74 19.64
N VAL A 39 -8.71 11.68 18.45
CA VAL A 39 -8.94 10.62 17.46
C VAL A 39 -7.76 9.64 17.35
N ALA A 40 -8.05 8.37 17.07
CA ALA A 40 -7.05 7.38 16.64
C ALA A 40 -7.44 6.71 15.31
N PRO A 41 -6.48 6.40 14.44
CA PRO A 41 -6.73 5.55 13.28
C PRO A 41 -6.66 4.07 13.66
N PHE A 42 -7.31 3.22 12.86
CA PHE A 42 -7.26 1.78 13.05
C PHE A 42 -7.38 1.01 11.73
N LYS A 43 -6.56 -0.01 11.51
CA LYS A 43 -6.74 -0.97 10.43
C LYS A 43 -6.45 -2.38 10.94
N GLY A 44 -7.52 -3.15 11.12
CA GLY A 44 -7.45 -4.48 11.76
C GLY A 44 -6.45 -5.41 11.09
N GLN A 45 -6.39 -5.40 9.76
CA GLN A 45 -5.40 -6.12 8.99
C GLN A 45 -4.87 -5.27 7.84
N ASN A 46 -3.55 -5.15 7.74
CA ASN A 46 -2.88 -4.62 6.57
C ASN A 46 -2.09 -5.74 5.86
N MET A 47 -1.88 -5.62 4.56
CA MET A 47 -0.95 -6.42 3.79
C MET A 47 0.01 -5.47 3.04
N SER A 48 1.23 -5.28 3.53
CA SER A 48 2.20 -4.37 2.88
C SER A 48 3.64 -4.75 3.19
N LEU A 49 4.55 -4.43 2.27
CA LEU A 49 5.99 -4.49 2.49
C LEU A 49 6.57 -3.19 3.08
N ASN A 50 5.81 -2.09 3.02
CA ASN A 50 6.20 -0.82 3.60
C ASN A 50 5.81 -0.79 5.07
N SER A 51 6.81 -0.69 5.95
CA SER A 51 6.56 -0.74 7.39
C SER A 51 7.30 0.34 8.16
N PHE A 52 6.86 0.56 9.39
CA PHE A 52 7.44 1.52 10.32
C PHE A 52 7.63 0.85 11.69
N VAL A 53 8.58 1.35 12.48
CA VAL A 53 8.80 0.90 13.86
C VAL A 53 8.24 1.93 14.82
N THR A 54 7.38 1.50 15.74
CA THR A 54 6.90 2.34 16.83
C THR A 54 7.99 2.58 17.88
N ARG A 55 7.83 3.56 18.78
CA ARG A 55 8.77 3.73 19.91
C ARG A 55 8.87 2.50 20.83
N GLN A 56 7.83 1.68 20.87
CA GLN A 56 7.80 0.45 21.65
C GLN A 56 8.45 -0.74 20.93
N GLY A 57 9.09 -0.52 19.78
CA GLY A 57 9.73 -1.58 19.00
C GLY A 57 8.74 -2.51 18.30
N ALA A 58 7.55 -2.01 17.96
CA ALA A 58 6.54 -2.77 17.22
C ALA A 58 6.57 -2.41 15.74
N GLU A 59 6.39 -3.39 14.87
CA GLU A 59 6.31 -3.19 13.43
C GLU A 59 4.85 -2.99 12.97
N ILE A 60 4.59 -1.89 12.25
CA ILE A 60 3.26 -1.58 11.69
C ILE A 60 3.36 -1.18 10.22
N GLY A 61 2.25 -1.19 9.48
CA GLY A 61 2.19 -0.67 8.12
C GLY A 61 2.53 0.83 8.05
N ARG A 62 3.24 1.25 6.99
CA ARG A 62 3.61 2.66 6.77
C ARG A 62 2.38 3.57 6.64
N ALA A 63 1.32 3.08 5.98
CA ALA A 63 0.06 3.80 5.87
C ALA A 63 -0.57 4.11 7.24
N GLN A 64 -0.52 3.18 8.20
CA GLN A 64 -1.05 3.43 9.55
C GLN A 64 -0.14 4.35 10.37
N ALA A 65 1.17 4.35 10.13
CA ALA A 65 2.05 5.37 10.71
C ALA A 65 1.70 6.78 10.18
N MET A 66 1.42 6.93 8.89
CA MET A 66 0.96 8.19 8.28
C MET A 66 -0.41 8.62 8.81
N GLN A 67 -1.35 7.68 8.99
CA GLN A 67 -2.64 7.99 9.63
C GLN A 67 -2.50 8.39 11.10
N ALA A 68 -1.56 7.80 11.84
CA ALA A 68 -1.27 8.19 13.21
C ALA A 68 -0.72 9.61 13.26
N GLN A 69 0.13 9.98 12.29
CA GLN A 69 0.57 11.37 12.09
C GLN A 69 -0.61 12.29 11.76
N ALA A 70 -1.54 11.87 10.88
CA ALA A 70 -2.76 12.62 10.58
C ALA A 70 -3.59 12.89 11.86
N ALA A 71 -3.68 11.90 12.74
CA ALA A 71 -4.35 11.99 14.04
C ALA A 71 -3.49 12.65 15.16
N ARG A 72 -2.24 13.07 14.87
CA ARG A 72 -1.27 13.62 15.84
C ARG A 72 -1.07 12.74 17.08
N VAL A 73 -1.02 11.42 16.88
CA VAL A 73 -0.77 10.42 17.94
C VAL A 73 0.47 9.58 17.61
N GLU A 74 1.12 9.05 18.65
CA GLU A 74 2.26 8.14 18.47
C GLU A 74 1.78 6.83 17.80
N PRO A 75 2.42 6.37 16.71
CA PRO A 75 2.08 5.10 16.11
C PRO A 75 2.20 3.93 17.10
N SER A 76 1.23 3.02 17.06
CA SER A 76 1.15 1.89 18.00
C SER A 76 0.70 0.62 17.27
N ALA A 77 1.11 -0.55 17.78
CA ALA A 77 0.62 -1.84 17.31
C ALA A 77 -0.90 -1.99 17.41
N LEU A 78 -1.55 -1.27 18.35
CA LEU A 78 -3.01 -1.26 18.49
C LEU A 78 -3.70 -0.73 17.23
N MET A 79 -3.05 0.18 16.49
CA MET A 79 -3.61 0.77 15.27
C MET A 79 -3.51 -0.16 14.07
N ASN A 80 -2.62 -1.17 14.12
CA ASN A 80 -2.48 -2.18 13.08
C ASN A 80 -2.06 -3.54 13.69
N PRO A 81 -3.00 -4.26 14.31
CA PRO A 81 -2.68 -5.45 15.09
C PRO A 81 -2.23 -6.64 14.22
N VAL A 82 -2.72 -6.74 12.99
CA VAL A 82 -2.30 -7.78 12.03
C VAL A 82 -1.67 -7.12 10.80
N LEU A 83 -0.40 -7.42 10.54
CA LEU A 83 0.30 -7.01 9.32
C LEU A 83 0.78 -8.26 8.57
N LEU A 84 0.32 -8.40 7.33
CA LEU A 84 0.75 -9.46 6.43
C LEU A 84 1.86 -8.92 5.52
N LYS A 85 2.97 -9.62 5.46
CA LYS A 85 4.08 -9.29 4.56
C LYS A 85 4.14 -10.28 3.41
N PRO A 86 3.85 -9.85 2.16
CA PRO A 86 3.99 -10.70 0.99
C PRO A 86 5.39 -11.32 0.89
N GLY A 87 5.49 -12.58 0.45
CA GLY A 87 6.77 -13.27 0.26
C GLY A 87 6.88 -13.89 -1.12
N SER A 88 6.37 -15.12 -1.25
CA SER A 88 6.18 -15.78 -2.55
C SER A 88 4.74 -15.60 -3.03
N ASP A 89 4.44 -16.01 -4.26
CA ASP A 89 3.09 -15.90 -4.88
C ASP A 89 1.97 -16.55 -4.04
N ARG A 90 2.30 -17.37 -3.03
CA ARG A 90 1.32 -18.07 -2.18
C ARG A 90 1.62 -18.01 -0.68
N SER A 91 2.58 -17.21 -0.23
CA SER A 91 2.93 -17.09 1.19
C SER A 91 3.00 -15.64 1.68
N SER A 92 2.66 -15.44 2.94
CA SER A 92 2.86 -14.18 3.65
C SER A 92 3.34 -14.44 5.08
N GLN A 93 4.28 -13.63 5.54
CA GLN A 93 4.63 -13.60 6.97
C GLN A 93 3.54 -12.85 7.72
N VAL A 94 3.14 -13.40 8.86
CA VAL A 94 2.19 -12.77 9.76
C VAL A 94 2.96 -12.06 10.87
N VAL A 95 2.75 -10.76 10.99
CA VAL A 95 3.19 -9.93 12.11
C VAL A 95 1.95 -9.63 12.95
N LEU A 96 1.96 -10.10 14.20
CA LEU A 96 0.87 -9.91 15.15
C LEU A 96 1.35 -9.01 16.29
N MET A 97 0.63 -7.93 16.57
CA MET A 97 1.01 -6.93 17.57
C MET A 97 2.45 -6.43 17.40
N GLY A 98 2.85 -6.25 16.15
CA GLY A 98 4.18 -5.79 15.75
C GLY A 98 5.32 -6.78 15.90
N ARG A 99 5.03 -8.07 16.14
CA ARG A 99 6.04 -9.15 16.20
C ARG A 99 5.77 -10.24 15.18
N PRO A 100 6.80 -10.75 14.46
CA PRO A 100 6.63 -11.89 13.57
C PRO A 100 6.19 -13.15 14.34
N VAL A 101 5.12 -13.81 13.89
CA VAL A 101 4.60 -15.05 14.52
C VAL A 101 4.65 -16.28 13.60
N GLY A 102 5.14 -16.11 12.37
CA GLY A 102 5.41 -17.20 11.42
C GLY A 102 5.03 -16.88 9.98
N GLU A 103 5.36 -17.80 9.07
CA GLU A 103 4.90 -17.76 7.69
C GLU A 103 3.63 -18.59 7.50
N MET A 104 2.70 -18.08 6.68
CA MET A 104 1.48 -18.78 6.33
C MET A 104 1.29 -18.81 4.82
N SER A 105 0.83 -19.95 4.31
CA SER A 105 0.26 -19.99 2.96
C SER A 105 -1.09 -19.26 2.97
N ALA A 106 -1.49 -18.71 1.83
CA ALA A 106 -2.80 -18.07 1.71
C ALA A 106 -3.95 -18.99 2.18
N ARG A 107 -3.88 -20.30 1.89
CA ARG A 107 -4.87 -21.29 2.39
C ARG A 107 -4.77 -21.53 3.90
N GLY A 108 -3.56 -21.62 4.44
CA GLY A 108 -3.33 -21.79 5.88
C GLY A 108 -3.81 -20.60 6.70
N TYR A 109 -3.66 -19.39 6.16
CA TYR A 109 -4.16 -18.15 6.77
C TYR A 109 -5.68 -18.09 6.84
N HIS A 110 -6.43 -18.89 6.09
CA HIS A 110 -7.90 -18.92 6.07
C HIS A 110 -8.51 -20.17 6.74
N GLY A 111 -7.68 -21.05 7.33
CA GLY A 111 -8.08 -22.39 7.78
C GLY A 111 -8.20 -22.65 9.29
N GLY A 112 -8.48 -21.66 10.16
CA GLY A 112 -8.79 -21.94 11.57
C GLY A 112 -8.27 -20.98 12.66
N ARG A 113 -7.54 -19.91 12.35
CA ARG A 113 -7.07 -18.90 13.35
C ARG A 113 -7.77 -17.55 13.25
N GLN A 114 -8.70 -17.40 12.31
CA GLN A 114 -9.30 -16.10 11.97
C GLN A 114 -10.16 -15.59 13.10
N GLN A 115 -10.83 -16.49 13.83
CA GLN A 115 -11.60 -16.12 15.02
C GLN A 115 -10.71 -15.57 16.13
N THR A 116 -9.53 -16.17 16.36
CA THR A 116 -8.55 -15.65 17.32
C THR A 116 -7.98 -14.31 16.87
N LEU A 117 -7.63 -14.17 15.59
CA LEU A 117 -7.14 -12.90 15.04
C LEU A 117 -8.22 -11.81 15.13
N LEU A 118 -9.48 -12.14 14.80
CA LEU A 118 -10.61 -11.21 14.95
C LEU A 118 -10.79 -10.79 16.40
N ALA A 119 -10.67 -11.72 17.35
CA ALA A 119 -10.75 -11.38 18.77
C ALA A 119 -9.65 -10.36 19.15
N THR A 120 -8.39 -10.60 18.77
CA THR A 120 -7.29 -9.64 19.00
C THR A 120 -7.55 -8.29 18.31
N VAL A 121 -8.04 -8.29 17.07
CA VAL A 121 -8.41 -7.07 16.32
C VAL A 121 -9.47 -6.28 17.07
N VAL A 122 -10.54 -6.93 17.54
CA VAL A 122 -11.63 -6.29 18.28
C VAL A 122 -11.15 -5.79 19.64
N GLU A 123 -10.32 -6.54 20.36
CA GLU A 123 -9.71 -6.10 21.62
C GLU A 123 -8.89 -4.81 21.44
N CYS A 124 -8.05 -4.74 20.40
CA CYS A 124 -7.26 -3.54 20.09
C CYS A 124 -8.14 -2.33 19.76
N LEU A 125 -9.20 -2.56 18.97
CA LEU A 125 -10.17 -1.52 18.64
C LEU A 125 -10.89 -0.99 19.88
N GLU A 126 -11.34 -1.88 20.76
CA GLU A 126 -12.02 -1.49 22.00
C GLU A 126 -11.09 -0.76 22.97
N GLU A 127 -9.81 -1.11 23.03
CA GLU A 127 -8.80 -0.36 23.79
C GLU A 127 -8.60 1.07 23.25
N LEU A 128 -8.52 1.22 21.92
CA LEU A 128 -8.45 2.55 21.30
C LEU A 128 -9.72 3.35 21.58
N ARG A 129 -10.91 2.76 21.45
CA ARG A 129 -12.20 3.41 21.76
C ARG A 129 -12.39 3.72 23.25
N ALA A 130 -11.71 3.02 24.14
CA ALA A 130 -11.73 3.35 25.57
C ALA A 130 -10.83 4.56 25.91
N THR A 131 -9.86 4.88 25.05
CA THR A 131 -8.84 5.90 25.30
C THR A 131 -8.96 7.13 24.39
N HIS A 132 -9.77 7.06 23.34
CA HIS A 132 -9.98 8.11 22.34
C HIS A 132 -11.48 8.41 22.20
N ASP A 133 -11.81 9.64 21.83
CA ASP A 133 -13.19 10.08 21.62
C ASP A 133 -13.78 9.52 20.31
N ALA A 134 -12.92 9.31 19.31
CA ALA A 134 -13.27 8.70 18.04
C ALA A 134 -12.17 7.75 17.54
N VAL A 135 -12.57 6.64 16.89
CA VAL A 135 -11.66 5.76 16.16
C VAL A 135 -12.10 5.64 14.70
N ILE A 136 -11.23 6.04 13.77
CA ILE A 136 -11.51 5.95 12.33
C ILE A 136 -10.84 4.70 11.78
N CYS A 137 -11.67 3.73 11.43
CA CYS A 137 -11.24 2.42 10.96
C CYS A 137 -11.11 2.43 9.44
N GLU A 138 -10.00 1.94 8.90
CA GLU A 138 -9.83 1.70 7.48
C GLU A 138 -10.10 0.22 7.15
N GLY A 139 -10.94 -0.03 6.15
CA GLY A 139 -11.10 -1.36 5.56
C GLY A 139 -9.97 -1.73 4.58
N ALA A 140 -10.00 -2.94 4.05
CA ALA A 140 -9.07 -3.41 3.02
C ALA A 140 -9.83 -3.94 1.80
N GLY A 141 -9.34 -3.68 0.59
CA GLY A 141 -10.04 -4.07 -0.63
C GLY A 141 -11.50 -3.56 -0.65
N SER A 142 -12.41 -4.41 -1.14
CA SER A 142 -13.86 -4.21 -1.11
C SER A 142 -14.51 -4.89 0.10
N PRO A 143 -15.54 -4.29 0.75
CA PRO A 143 -16.32 -5.00 1.76
C PRO A 143 -17.16 -6.14 1.15
N ALA A 144 -17.32 -6.17 -0.17
CA ALA A 144 -18.04 -7.19 -0.93
C ALA A 144 -17.11 -8.25 -1.58
N GLU A 145 -15.94 -8.51 -0.99
CA GLU A 145 -15.12 -9.71 -1.29
C GLU A 145 -15.84 -10.97 -0.78
N ILE A 146 -16.91 -11.38 -1.46
CA ILE A 146 -17.86 -12.41 -1.01
C ILE A 146 -17.18 -13.74 -0.68
N ASN A 147 -16.08 -14.06 -1.34
CA ASN A 147 -15.26 -15.25 -1.10
C ASN A 147 -14.46 -15.18 0.21
N LEU A 148 -14.23 -14.00 0.78
CA LEU A 148 -13.48 -13.77 2.02
C LEU A 148 -14.37 -13.44 3.22
N ARG A 149 -15.67 -13.19 3.02
CA ARG A 149 -16.60 -12.72 4.05
C ARG A 149 -16.65 -13.59 5.32
N ARG A 150 -16.45 -14.90 5.21
CA ARG A 150 -16.44 -15.81 6.38
C ARG A 150 -15.24 -15.59 7.30
N THR A 151 -14.15 -15.07 6.74
CA THR A 151 -12.84 -14.90 7.39
C THR A 151 -12.43 -13.43 7.46
N ASP A 152 -13.38 -12.53 7.22
CA ASP A 152 -13.14 -11.09 7.19
C ASP A 152 -12.84 -10.57 8.60
N ILE A 153 -11.64 -10.00 8.76
CA ILE A 153 -11.18 -9.37 10.01
C ILE A 153 -10.81 -7.90 9.83
N VAL A 154 -11.27 -7.27 8.74
CA VAL A 154 -10.86 -5.90 8.38
C VAL A 154 -12.00 -5.02 7.87
N ASN A 155 -13.04 -5.59 7.25
CA ASN A 155 -14.18 -4.85 6.72
C ASN A 155 -15.44 -5.06 7.58
N MET A 156 -16.42 -5.79 7.03
CA MET A 156 -17.72 -6.02 7.66
C MET A 156 -17.61 -6.91 8.89
N GLY A 157 -16.63 -7.81 8.96
CA GLY A 157 -16.37 -8.59 10.18
C GLY A 157 -16.07 -7.70 11.39
N VAL A 158 -15.23 -6.67 11.22
CA VAL A 158 -14.93 -5.67 12.26
C VAL A 158 -16.15 -4.78 12.50
N ALA A 159 -16.80 -4.29 11.45
CA ALA A 159 -17.99 -3.45 11.59
C ALA A 159 -19.11 -4.15 12.36
N ARG A 160 -19.37 -5.43 12.07
CA ARG A 160 -20.37 -6.28 12.76
C ARG A 160 -20.00 -6.51 14.23
N ALA A 161 -18.73 -6.80 14.51
CA ALA A 161 -18.28 -7.09 15.87
C ALA A 161 -18.32 -5.85 16.78
N ALA A 162 -17.97 -4.67 16.24
CA ALA A 162 -17.90 -3.42 17.00
C ALA A 162 -19.12 -2.49 16.82
N GLY A 163 -20.09 -2.88 15.98
CA GLY A 163 -21.28 -2.09 15.68
C GLY A 163 -20.98 -0.78 14.95
N LEU A 164 -19.97 -0.74 14.09
CA LEU A 164 -19.52 0.49 13.44
C LEU A 164 -20.36 0.82 12.21
N PRO A 165 -20.73 2.11 12.01
CA PRO A 165 -21.20 2.57 10.72
C PRO A 165 -20.10 2.47 9.67
N VAL A 166 -20.51 2.16 8.44
CA VAL A 166 -19.62 2.00 7.30
C VAL A 166 -19.93 3.04 6.25
N LEU A 167 -18.91 3.81 5.86
CA LEU A 167 -18.92 4.70 4.70
C LEU A 167 -18.14 4.03 3.57
N VAL A 168 -18.76 3.86 2.40
CA VAL A 168 -18.11 3.22 1.25
C VAL A 168 -17.58 4.30 0.30
N VAL A 169 -16.27 4.32 0.13
CA VAL A 169 -15.57 5.24 -0.76
C VAL A 169 -15.50 4.68 -2.19
N GLY A 170 -15.80 5.51 -3.18
CA GLY A 170 -15.73 5.16 -4.59
C GLY A 170 -14.84 6.12 -5.39
N ASP A 171 -13.93 5.58 -6.19
CA ASP A 171 -13.11 6.36 -7.12
C ASP A 171 -13.88 6.59 -8.43
N ILE A 172 -14.31 7.83 -8.67
CA ILE A 172 -15.08 8.17 -9.88
C ILE A 172 -14.19 8.35 -11.12
N ASP A 173 -12.90 8.60 -10.96
CA ASP A 173 -11.93 8.76 -12.07
C ASP A 173 -11.77 7.44 -12.85
N ARG A 174 -12.02 6.30 -12.19
CA ARG A 174 -12.08 4.96 -12.83
C ARG A 174 -13.38 4.68 -13.60
N GLY A 175 -14.40 5.53 -13.46
CA GLY A 175 -15.73 5.34 -14.03
C GLY A 175 -16.59 4.31 -13.29
N GLY A 176 -17.91 4.32 -13.56
CA GLY A 176 -18.84 3.31 -13.05
C GLY A 176 -19.20 3.39 -11.55
N VAL A 177 -18.87 4.50 -10.87
CA VAL A 177 -18.96 4.61 -9.40
C VAL A 177 -20.34 4.26 -8.82
N PHE A 178 -21.43 4.68 -9.48
CA PHE A 178 -22.80 4.39 -9.04
C PHE A 178 -23.12 2.89 -9.07
N ALA A 179 -22.71 2.20 -10.15
CA ALA A 179 -22.86 0.76 -10.26
C ALA A 179 -22.02 0.04 -9.21
N SER A 180 -20.80 0.52 -8.95
CA SER A 180 -19.95 -0.02 -7.89
C SER A 180 -20.57 0.14 -6.50
N PHE A 181 -21.12 1.30 -6.16
CA PHE A 181 -21.79 1.51 -4.87
C PHE A 181 -23.03 0.61 -4.71
N PHE A 182 -23.89 0.60 -5.72
CA PHE A 182 -25.10 -0.21 -5.71
C PHE A 182 -24.75 -1.70 -5.62
N GLY A 183 -23.88 -2.19 -6.50
CA GLY A 183 -23.46 -3.59 -6.55
C GLY A 183 -22.75 -4.03 -5.26
N THR A 184 -21.86 -3.20 -4.72
CA THR A 184 -21.20 -3.47 -3.43
C THR A 184 -22.23 -3.64 -2.32
N THR A 185 -23.22 -2.74 -2.26
CA THR A 185 -24.27 -2.79 -1.22
C THR A 185 -25.17 -4.01 -1.40
N ALA A 186 -25.65 -4.25 -2.61
CA ALA A 186 -26.60 -5.33 -2.92
C ALA A 186 -25.99 -6.73 -2.74
N LEU A 187 -24.68 -6.90 -2.88
CA LEU A 187 -23.99 -8.19 -2.64
C LEU A 187 -23.81 -8.54 -1.16
N LEU A 188 -23.97 -7.57 -0.25
CA LEU A 188 -23.84 -7.79 1.18
C LEU A 188 -25.09 -8.45 1.77
N ALA A 189 -24.92 -9.25 2.82
CA ALA A 189 -26.04 -9.79 3.59
C ALA A 189 -26.82 -8.66 4.29
N ALA A 190 -28.10 -8.88 4.61
CA ALA A 190 -28.94 -7.88 5.26
C ALA A 190 -28.32 -7.32 6.56
N GLU A 191 -27.62 -8.17 7.32
CA GLU A 191 -26.96 -7.76 8.54
C GLU A 191 -25.78 -6.79 8.35
N ASP A 192 -25.07 -6.91 7.23
CA ASP A 192 -23.96 -6.04 6.83
C ASP A 192 -24.48 -4.76 6.19
N GLN A 193 -25.50 -4.88 5.32
CA GLN A 193 -26.14 -3.75 4.66
C GLN A 193 -26.67 -2.72 5.68
N ARG A 194 -27.19 -3.17 6.82
CA ARG A 194 -27.64 -2.28 7.90
C ARG A 194 -26.54 -1.37 8.45
N LEU A 195 -25.28 -1.78 8.34
CA LEU A 195 -24.14 -1.00 8.81
C LEU A 195 -23.63 -0.01 7.76
N VAL A 196 -23.86 -0.28 6.47
CA VAL A 196 -23.52 0.63 5.37
C VAL A 196 -24.41 1.88 5.44
N ALA A 197 -23.87 2.94 6.00
CA ALA A 197 -24.57 4.20 6.25
C ALA A 197 -24.68 5.05 4.97
N GLY A 198 -23.73 4.92 4.06
CA GLY A 198 -23.78 5.57 2.75
C GLY A 198 -22.43 5.62 2.05
N TYR A 199 -22.28 6.64 1.21
CA TYR A 199 -21.22 6.69 0.19
C TYR A 199 -20.42 7.98 0.26
N LEU A 200 -19.18 7.93 -0.20
CA LEU A 200 -18.33 9.10 -0.40
C LEU A 200 -17.61 8.96 -1.74
N ILE A 201 -17.77 9.95 -2.61
CA ILE A 201 -17.14 9.95 -3.93
C ILE A 201 -15.78 10.64 -3.80
N ASN A 202 -14.76 10.02 -4.38
CA ASN A 202 -13.40 10.53 -4.39
C ASN A 202 -12.92 10.74 -5.83
N LYS A 203 -11.96 11.66 -6.00
CA LYS A 203 -11.30 11.98 -7.27
C LYS A 203 -12.22 12.56 -8.35
N PHE A 204 -13.23 13.32 -7.95
CA PHE A 204 -14.14 13.95 -8.91
C PHE A 204 -13.47 15.10 -9.68
N ARG A 205 -13.77 15.22 -10.98
CA ARG A 205 -13.30 16.30 -11.83
C ARG A 205 -14.50 17.00 -12.46
N GLY A 206 -14.58 18.31 -12.31
CA GLY A 206 -15.63 19.14 -12.92
C GLY A 206 -16.62 19.70 -11.90
N ASP A 207 -17.79 20.08 -12.40
CA ASP A 207 -18.86 20.69 -11.62
C ASP A 207 -19.74 19.62 -10.95
N VAL A 208 -19.86 19.67 -9.62
CA VAL A 208 -20.60 18.69 -8.82
C VAL A 208 -22.09 18.70 -9.15
N SER A 209 -22.65 19.83 -9.60
CA SER A 209 -24.07 19.93 -9.98
C SER A 209 -24.45 18.97 -11.11
N LEU A 210 -23.48 18.59 -11.97
CA LEU A 210 -23.70 17.60 -13.02
C LEU A 210 -23.85 16.17 -12.48
N LEU A 211 -23.42 15.92 -11.24
CA LEU A 211 -23.45 14.62 -10.59
C LEU A 211 -24.73 14.42 -9.75
N GLU A 212 -25.35 15.51 -9.30
CA GLU A 212 -26.52 15.52 -8.40
C GLU A 212 -27.65 14.56 -8.83
N PRO A 213 -28.10 14.52 -10.10
CA PRO A 213 -29.17 13.60 -10.50
C PRO A 213 -28.83 12.12 -10.28
N GLY A 214 -27.54 11.76 -10.41
CA GLY A 214 -27.07 10.40 -10.14
C GLY A 214 -26.99 10.09 -8.63
N LEU A 215 -26.66 11.10 -7.81
CA LEU A 215 -26.66 10.96 -6.35
C LEU A 215 -28.09 10.75 -5.83
N ASP A 216 -29.06 11.51 -6.36
CA ASP A 216 -30.48 11.39 -6.01
C ASP A 216 -31.01 10.01 -6.40
N MET A 217 -30.72 9.55 -7.61
CA MET A 217 -31.11 8.20 -8.05
C MET A 217 -30.52 7.11 -7.17
N LEU A 218 -29.24 7.21 -6.79
CA LEU A 218 -28.61 6.25 -5.88
C LEU A 218 -29.28 6.29 -4.49
N HIS A 219 -29.63 7.48 -4.00
CA HIS A 219 -30.36 7.63 -2.76
C HIS A 219 -31.72 6.95 -2.81
N ASP A 220 -32.52 7.20 -3.84
CA ASP A 220 -33.84 6.58 -4.03
C ASP A 220 -33.77 5.05 -4.09
N LEU A 221 -32.75 4.52 -4.75
CA LEU A 221 -32.55 3.07 -4.88
C LEU A 221 -32.10 2.41 -3.58
N THR A 222 -31.30 3.11 -2.76
CA THR A 222 -30.57 2.50 -1.65
C THR A 222 -31.03 2.97 -0.27
N GLY A 223 -31.82 4.04 -0.19
CA GLY A 223 -32.11 4.80 1.02
C GLY A 223 -30.88 5.42 1.70
N ARG A 224 -29.70 5.33 1.08
CA ARG A 224 -28.42 5.75 1.65
C ARG A 224 -27.97 7.03 0.99
N ARG A 225 -27.41 7.94 1.77
CA ARG A 225 -26.96 9.24 1.28
C ARG A 225 -25.52 9.20 0.80
N THR A 226 -25.17 10.16 -0.05
CA THR A 226 -23.78 10.51 -0.31
C THR A 226 -23.35 11.58 0.71
N PHE A 227 -22.26 11.33 1.42
CA PHE A 227 -21.73 12.20 2.48
C PHE A 227 -20.75 13.25 1.95
N GLY A 228 -20.28 13.12 0.71
CA GLY A 228 -19.37 14.09 0.10
C GLY A 228 -18.92 13.67 -1.29
N VAL A 229 -18.47 14.66 -2.05
CA VAL A 229 -17.86 14.49 -3.38
C VAL A 229 -16.53 15.22 -3.37
N LEU A 230 -15.45 14.47 -3.10
CA LEU A 230 -14.11 15.03 -2.97
C LEU A 230 -13.52 15.23 -4.36
N PRO A 231 -12.97 16.42 -4.65
CA PRO A 231 -12.33 16.70 -5.93
C PRO A 231 -11.04 15.90 -6.09
N TYR A 232 -10.60 15.76 -7.34
CA TYR A 232 -9.27 15.30 -7.65
C TYR A 232 -8.25 16.37 -7.24
N ALA A 233 -7.51 16.11 -6.16
CA ALA A 233 -6.43 16.96 -5.72
C ALA A 233 -5.08 16.47 -6.26
N HIS A 234 -4.42 17.31 -7.05
CA HIS A 234 -3.06 17.07 -7.52
C HIS A 234 -2.05 17.22 -6.38
N GLY A 235 -0.94 16.45 -6.44
CA GLY A 235 0.17 16.61 -5.50
C GLY A 235 -0.08 16.12 -4.07
N LEU A 236 -1.13 15.34 -3.83
CA LEU A 236 -1.31 14.61 -2.56
C LEU A 236 -0.27 13.49 -2.46
N GLY A 237 0.91 13.80 -1.94
CA GLY A 237 2.05 12.87 -1.77
C GLY A 237 1.88 11.88 -0.62
N ILE A 238 0.78 11.13 -0.63
CA ILE A 238 0.41 10.17 0.42
C ILE A 238 1.28 8.92 0.30
N ASP A 239 1.73 8.39 1.43
CA ASP A 239 2.46 7.12 1.49
C ASP A 239 1.60 6.00 0.88
N GLU A 240 1.93 5.56 -0.34
CA GLU A 240 1.19 4.49 -1.05
C GLU A 240 1.37 3.15 -0.30
N GLU A 241 0.25 2.54 0.07
CA GLU A 241 0.20 1.28 0.84
C GLU A 241 0.57 0.06 -0.02
N ASP A 242 0.08 0.04 -1.26
CA ASP A 242 0.20 -1.06 -2.22
C ASP A 242 0.53 -0.55 -3.62
N GLY A 243 1.58 -1.14 -4.20
CA GLY A 243 1.91 -0.99 -5.61
C GLY A 243 2.68 0.28 -5.93
N LEU A 244 3.82 0.10 -6.59
CA LEU A 244 4.51 1.18 -7.28
C LEU A 244 3.58 1.65 -8.41
N ARG A 245 2.76 2.70 -8.20
CA ARG A 245 2.16 3.39 -9.35
C ARG A 245 3.27 4.13 -10.05
N VAL A 246 3.97 3.41 -10.92
CA VAL A 246 4.74 3.96 -12.02
C VAL A 246 3.72 4.74 -12.83
N SER A 247 3.55 6.03 -12.50
CA SER A 247 2.87 6.97 -13.38
C SER A 247 3.52 6.83 -14.75
N LEU A 248 2.74 7.01 -15.82
CA LEU A 248 3.07 6.75 -17.23
C LEU A 248 4.34 7.44 -17.79
N ARG A 249 5.23 7.98 -16.93
CA ARG A 249 6.59 8.44 -17.21
C ARG A 249 7.58 8.22 -16.05
N GLY A 250 7.59 7.08 -15.35
CA GLY A 250 8.73 6.66 -14.50
C GLY A 250 9.15 7.61 -13.36
N ALA A 251 8.40 8.70 -13.12
CA ALA A 251 8.69 9.69 -12.11
C ALA A 251 8.06 9.25 -10.79
N VAL A 252 8.89 9.19 -9.76
CA VAL A 252 8.43 9.09 -8.37
C VAL A 252 7.71 10.38 -8.06
N ARG A 253 6.42 10.25 -7.75
CA ARG A 253 5.51 11.38 -7.57
C ARG A 253 5.41 12.21 -8.87
N GLU A 254 4.30 12.89 -9.06
CA GLU A 254 4.31 14.07 -9.93
C GLU A 254 5.14 15.09 -9.17
N SER A 255 6.47 14.95 -9.20
CA SER A 255 7.40 15.82 -8.51
C SER A 255 7.17 17.17 -9.15
N VAL A 256 6.43 18.02 -8.44
CA VAL A 256 6.29 19.44 -8.72
C VAL A 256 7.68 19.99 -8.49
N THR A 257 8.55 19.75 -9.46
CA THR A 257 9.97 20.06 -9.38
C THR A 257 10.06 21.55 -9.48
N ALA A 258 10.02 22.19 -8.31
CA ALA A 258 10.52 23.54 -8.19
C ALA A 258 11.90 23.57 -8.88
N PRO A 259 12.18 24.62 -9.66
CA PRO A 259 13.43 24.72 -10.39
C PRO A 259 14.62 24.56 -9.42
N PRO A 260 15.74 23.98 -9.88
CA PRO A 260 16.92 23.86 -9.05
C PRO A 260 17.36 25.24 -8.57
N VAL A 261 17.85 25.32 -7.32
CA VAL A 261 18.50 26.53 -6.81
C VAL A 261 19.86 26.73 -7.48
N GLY A 262 20.56 25.64 -7.78
CA GLY A 262 21.80 25.63 -8.57
C GLY A 262 21.55 25.64 -10.09
N GLU A 263 22.63 25.53 -10.86
CA GLU A 263 22.54 25.52 -12.33
C GLU A 263 22.11 24.16 -12.91
N ASP A 264 22.34 23.09 -12.15
CA ASP A 264 22.09 21.72 -12.59
C ASP A 264 21.05 21.03 -11.70
N VAL A 265 20.27 20.14 -12.30
CA VAL A 265 19.46 19.14 -11.59
C VAL A 265 20.31 17.95 -11.15
N LEU A 266 19.81 17.19 -10.17
CA LEU A 266 20.42 15.94 -9.73
C LEU A 266 19.51 14.75 -10.06
N ARG A 267 19.98 13.81 -10.88
CA ARG A 267 19.19 12.64 -11.32
C ARG A 267 19.45 11.46 -10.41
N VAL A 268 18.41 10.97 -9.76
CA VAL A 268 18.42 9.82 -8.85
C VAL A 268 17.68 8.66 -9.49
N ALA A 269 18.35 7.53 -9.66
CA ALA A 269 17.74 6.28 -10.11
C ALA A 269 17.61 5.29 -8.95
N VAL A 270 16.40 4.80 -8.70
CA VAL A 270 16.08 3.82 -7.67
C VAL A 270 15.84 2.47 -8.34
N CYS A 271 16.60 1.45 -7.97
CA CYS A 271 16.43 0.11 -8.55
C CYS A 271 15.04 -0.46 -8.23
N ALA A 272 14.26 -0.79 -9.26
CA ALA A 272 12.92 -1.37 -9.13
C ALA A 272 12.96 -2.86 -8.75
N LEU A 273 13.51 -3.16 -7.56
CA LEU A 273 13.72 -4.53 -7.08
C LEU A 273 12.39 -5.29 -6.89
N PRO A 274 12.38 -6.62 -7.12
CA PRO A 274 11.26 -7.45 -6.71
C PRO A 274 11.08 -7.40 -5.18
N LEU A 275 9.82 -7.41 -4.70
CA LEU A 275 9.48 -7.33 -3.28
C LEU A 275 10.12 -6.13 -2.58
N MET A 276 10.19 -4.99 -3.28
CA MET A 276 10.68 -3.74 -2.72
C MET A 276 9.89 -3.38 -1.45
N SER A 277 10.60 -2.96 -0.43
CA SER A 277 10.04 -2.53 0.85
C SER A 277 10.54 -1.13 1.17
N ASN A 278 9.70 -0.34 1.82
CA ASN A 278 10.04 1.01 2.28
C ASN A 278 10.52 1.93 1.15
N PHE A 279 9.92 1.81 -0.03
CA PHE A 279 10.26 2.66 -1.16
C PHE A 279 10.03 4.16 -0.88
N THR A 280 9.24 4.49 0.15
CA THR A 280 9.03 5.85 0.64
C THR A 280 10.29 6.51 1.20
N ASP A 281 11.38 5.77 1.44
CA ASP A 281 12.68 6.36 1.87
C ASP A 281 13.19 7.43 0.92
N VAL A 282 12.84 7.35 -0.38
CA VAL A 282 13.27 8.31 -1.39
C VAL A 282 12.33 9.52 -1.53
N ASP A 283 11.19 9.53 -0.84
CA ASP A 283 10.23 10.63 -0.90
C ASP A 283 10.84 11.95 -0.40
N ALA A 284 11.71 11.87 0.60
CA ALA A 284 12.43 13.03 1.11
C ALA A 284 13.41 13.61 0.08
N LEU A 285 13.97 12.77 -0.81
CA LEU A 285 14.77 13.26 -1.94
C LEU A 285 13.90 13.91 -3.01
N ALA A 286 12.75 13.29 -3.32
CA ALA A 286 11.82 13.82 -4.32
C ALA A 286 11.16 15.14 -3.90
N ALA A 287 11.20 15.48 -2.61
CA ALA A 287 10.76 16.75 -2.07
C ALA A 287 11.79 17.89 -2.24
N GLU A 288 13.05 17.57 -2.55
CA GLU A 288 14.10 18.57 -2.71
C GLU A 288 14.05 19.21 -4.11
N PRO A 289 13.96 20.56 -4.20
CA PRO A 289 13.99 21.26 -5.49
C PRO A 289 15.19 20.88 -6.36
N GLY A 290 14.94 20.59 -7.63
CA GLY A 290 15.99 20.17 -8.57
C GLY A 290 16.46 18.72 -8.46
N VAL A 291 15.89 17.89 -7.58
CA VAL A 291 16.19 16.44 -7.51
C VAL A 291 15.15 15.64 -8.29
N LEU A 292 15.59 14.90 -9.30
CA LEU A 292 14.73 14.09 -10.16
C LEU A 292 14.85 12.62 -9.78
N VAL A 293 13.84 12.07 -9.11
CA VAL A 293 13.83 10.66 -8.69
C VAL A 293 13.02 9.82 -9.67
N ARG A 294 13.60 8.70 -10.13
CA ARG A 294 12.93 7.71 -10.99
C ARG A 294 13.17 6.28 -10.50
N PHE A 295 12.16 5.43 -10.61
CA PHE A 295 12.35 3.98 -10.47
C PHE A 295 12.74 3.38 -11.82
N VAL A 296 13.76 2.54 -11.83
CA VAL A 296 14.35 1.99 -13.06
C VAL A 296 14.68 0.51 -12.93
N ASP A 297 14.59 -0.22 -14.03
CA ASP A 297 14.91 -1.65 -14.10
C ASP A 297 15.89 -2.00 -15.24
N ARG A 298 16.51 -1.00 -15.88
CA ARG A 298 17.46 -1.17 -16.98
C ARG A 298 18.86 -0.58 -16.69
N PRO A 299 19.95 -1.25 -17.11
CA PRO A 299 21.32 -0.79 -16.85
C PRO A 299 21.63 0.60 -17.40
N GLU A 300 21.19 0.94 -18.61
CA GLU A 300 21.43 2.25 -19.22
C GLU A 300 20.85 3.40 -18.39
N GLU A 301 19.79 3.14 -17.63
CA GLU A 301 19.18 4.11 -16.74
C GLU A 301 20.00 4.32 -15.47
N LEU A 302 20.56 3.24 -14.91
CA LEU A 302 21.54 3.37 -13.84
C LEU A 302 22.78 4.11 -14.32
N ALA A 303 23.26 3.83 -15.53
CA ALA A 303 24.43 4.48 -16.11
C ALA A 303 24.24 5.99 -16.26
N ASP A 304 23.05 6.46 -16.59
CA ASP A 304 22.77 7.89 -16.78
C ASP A 304 22.63 8.66 -15.45
N ALA A 305 22.30 8.00 -14.34
CA ALA A 305 22.01 8.68 -13.08
C ALA A 305 23.23 9.31 -12.38
N ASP A 306 23.01 10.40 -11.64
CA ASP A 306 24.02 11.03 -10.79
C ASP A 306 24.15 10.27 -9.44
N LEU A 307 23.03 9.75 -8.93
CA LEU A 307 22.95 8.81 -7.80
C LEU A 307 22.15 7.57 -8.17
N VAL A 308 22.64 6.40 -7.77
CA VAL A 308 21.84 5.16 -7.78
C VAL A 308 21.50 4.74 -6.35
N ILE A 309 20.23 4.43 -6.11
CA ILE A 309 19.73 3.89 -4.83
C ILE A 309 19.31 2.44 -5.04
N VAL A 310 19.89 1.55 -4.24
CA VAL A 310 19.41 0.17 -4.08
C VAL A 310 18.52 0.16 -2.83
N PRO A 311 17.17 0.11 -2.98
CA PRO A 311 16.24 0.24 -1.85
C PRO A 311 16.16 -1.04 -1.02
N GLY A 312 15.39 -1.00 0.06
CA GLY A 312 15.05 -2.19 0.85
C GLY A 312 14.26 -3.22 0.03
N THR A 313 14.43 -4.50 0.37
CA THR A 313 13.65 -5.62 -0.18
C THR A 313 13.49 -6.69 0.90
N ARG A 314 12.32 -7.37 0.92
CA ARG A 314 12.08 -8.57 1.75
C ARG A 314 12.48 -9.88 1.04
N GLY A 315 13.22 -9.75 -0.06
CA GLY A 315 13.64 -10.88 -0.88
C GLY A 315 15.08 -10.72 -1.31
N THR A 316 15.99 -10.46 -0.38
CA THR A 316 17.39 -10.09 -0.67
C THR A 316 18.06 -11.04 -1.67
N VAL A 317 18.01 -12.37 -1.47
CA VAL A 317 18.62 -13.32 -2.42
C VAL A 317 17.90 -13.35 -3.78
N ARG A 318 16.58 -13.15 -3.82
CA ARG A 318 15.80 -13.06 -5.07
C ARG A 318 16.14 -11.78 -5.84
N ALA A 319 16.24 -10.65 -5.14
CA ALA A 319 16.62 -9.37 -5.70
C ALA A 319 18.05 -9.39 -6.25
N LEU A 320 18.98 -10.06 -5.56
CA LEU A 320 20.34 -10.26 -6.03
C LEU A 320 20.38 -10.97 -7.40
N ARG A 321 19.68 -12.11 -7.51
CA ARG A 321 19.58 -12.85 -8.78
C ARG A 321 18.96 -11.99 -9.88
N TRP A 322 17.89 -11.27 -9.54
CA TRP A 322 17.21 -10.38 -10.48
C TRP A 322 18.13 -9.26 -10.99
N LEU A 323 18.93 -8.63 -10.12
CA LEU A 323 19.93 -7.63 -10.51
C LEU A 323 21.00 -8.22 -11.44
N GLN A 324 21.42 -9.46 -11.20
CA GLN A 324 22.39 -10.17 -12.04
C GLN A 324 21.80 -10.50 -13.41
N GLU A 325 20.60 -11.08 -13.46
CA GLU A 325 19.89 -11.47 -14.69
C GLU A 325 19.56 -10.27 -15.59
N ARG A 326 19.29 -9.10 -15.00
CA ARG A 326 19.00 -7.84 -15.72
C ARG A 326 20.25 -7.05 -16.11
N GLY A 327 21.45 -7.48 -15.73
CA GLY A 327 22.70 -6.75 -15.96
C GLY A 327 22.90 -5.51 -15.09
N LEU A 328 21.98 -5.24 -14.15
CA LEU A 328 22.05 -4.10 -13.23
C LEU A 328 23.20 -4.25 -12.23
N ALA A 329 23.51 -5.47 -11.81
CA ALA A 329 24.65 -5.77 -10.94
C ALA A 329 25.99 -5.36 -11.57
N ALA A 330 26.18 -5.65 -12.86
CA ALA A 330 27.38 -5.28 -13.60
C ALA A 330 27.51 -3.76 -13.72
N GLU A 331 26.41 -3.05 -13.96
CA GLU A 331 26.40 -1.60 -14.01
C GLU A 331 26.68 -0.96 -12.65
N LEU A 332 26.12 -1.49 -11.55
CA LEU A 332 26.43 -1.04 -10.19
C LEU A 332 27.93 -1.17 -9.89
N ALA A 333 28.55 -2.30 -10.28
CA ALA A 333 29.98 -2.51 -10.12
C ALA A 333 30.81 -1.51 -10.95
N ARG A 334 30.43 -1.28 -12.21
CA ARG A 334 31.11 -0.30 -13.08
C ARG A 334 31.01 1.12 -12.51
N ARG A 335 29.85 1.50 -11.98
CA ARG A 335 29.63 2.80 -11.33
C ARG A 335 30.51 2.96 -10.08
N ALA A 336 30.52 1.96 -9.21
CA ALA A 336 31.35 1.96 -8.01
C ALA A 336 32.84 2.10 -8.38
N ALA A 337 33.32 1.33 -9.35
CA ALA A 337 34.70 1.40 -9.84
C ALA A 337 35.06 2.78 -10.44
N ALA A 338 34.09 3.46 -11.06
CA ALA A 338 34.24 4.82 -11.57
C ALA A 338 34.09 5.91 -10.48
N GLY A 339 33.97 5.54 -9.21
CA GLY A 339 33.77 6.49 -8.11
C GLY A 339 32.43 7.23 -8.18
N ARG A 340 31.41 6.64 -8.81
CA ARG A 340 30.09 7.27 -8.96
C ARG A 340 29.18 6.92 -7.79
N PRO A 341 28.36 7.87 -7.29
CA PRO A 341 27.49 7.65 -6.13
C PRO A 341 26.53 6.44 -6.24
N VAL A 342 26.56 5.57 -5.21
CA VAL A 342 25.63 4.45 -4.98
C VAL A 342 25.24 4.36 -3.50
N LEU A 343 23.96 4.39 -3.17
CA LEU A 343 23.43 4.22 -1.81
C LEU A 343 22.60 2.94 -1.71
N GLY A 344 22.95 2.04 -0.78
CA GLY A 344 22.13 0.91 -0.38
C GLY A 344 21.39 1.18 0.92
N ILE A 345 20.09 0.88 0.97
CA ILE A 345 19.27 1.03 2.18
C ILE A 345 18.70 -0.34 2.59
N CYS A 346 18.94 -0.74 3.83
CA CYS A 346 18.47 -2.00 4.44
C CYS A 346 18.79 -3.22 3.56
N GLY A 347 17.80 -3.91 2.98
CA GLY A 347 18.03 -5.01 2.04
C GLY A 347 18.96 -4.63 0.88
N GLY A 348 18.89 -3.39 0.40
CA GLY A 348 19.81 -2.86 -0.59
C GLY A 348 21.24 -2.68 -0.09
N PHE A 349 21.43 -2.28 1.17
CA PHE A 349 22.74 -2.30 1.81
C PHE A 349 23.30 -3.73 1.89
N GLN A 350 22.46 -4.69 2.27
CA GLN A 350 22.87 -6.09 2.37
C GLN A 350 23.32 -6.67 1.01
N LEU A 351 22.63 -6.29 -0.07
CA LEU A 351 23.00 -6.67 -1.44
C LEU A 351 24.39 -6.19 -1.85
N LEU A 352 24.81 -5.01 -1.37
CA LEU A 352 26.12 -4.43 -1.69
C LEU A 352 27.29 -5.15 -1.00
N GLY A 353 27.03 -6.00 0.00
CA GLY A 353 28.06 -6.74 0.74
C GLY A 353 28.77 -7.83 -0.07
N GLU A 354 29.81 -8.41 0.52
CA GLU A 354 30.61 -9.52 -0.04
C GLU A 354 29.83 -10.84 -0.03
N HIS A 355 29.15 -11.13 1.07
CA HIS A 355 28.46 -12.40 1.30
C HIS A 355 27.15 -12.19 2.06
N ILE A 356 26.15 -13.00 1.69
CA ILE A 356 24.84 -13.03 2.32
C ILE A 356 24.56 -14.48 2.72
N HIS A 357 24.37 -14.71 4.01
CA HIS A 357 23.98 -16.00 4.57
C HIS A 357 22.52 -15.94 5.02
N ASP A 358 21.63 -16.57 4.27
CA ASP A 358 20.18 -16.50 4.48
C ASP A 358 19.55 -17.89 4.64
N GLU A 359 19.34 -18.26 5.90
CA GLU A 359 18.60 -19.45 6.34
C GLU A 359 17.18 -19.12 6.85
N VAL A 360 16.76 -17.85 6.74
CA VAL A 360 15.53 -17.34 7.36
C VAL A 360 14.50 -17.01 6.29
N GLU A 361 14.81 -16.10 5.38
CA GLU A 361 13.88 -15.64 4.35
C GLU A 361 13.97 -16.54 3.10
N SER A 362 15.16 -16.65 2.49
CA SER A 362 15.33 -17.43 1.26
C SER A 362 15.69 -18.90 1.49
N LYS A 363 16.27 -19.26 2.64
CA LYS A 363 16.80 -20.60 2.93
C LYS A 363 17.80 -21.08 1.88
N ALA A 364 18.59 -20.16 1.35
CA ALA A 364 19.54 -20.42 0.27
C ALA A 364 20.95 -20.73 0.81
N GLY A 365 21.15 -20.65 2.12
CA GLY A 365 22.47 -20.73 2.75
C GLY A 365 23.31 -19.51 2.38
N SER A 366 24.59 -19.73 2.05
CA SER A 366 25.52 -18.66 1.70
C SER A 366 25.56 -18.38 0.20
N VAL A 367 25.39 -17.12 -0.17
CA VAL A 367 25.57 -16.61 -1.54
C VAL A 367 26.57 -15.46 -1.57
N THR A 368 27.25 -15.26 -2.70
CA THR A 368 28.12 -14.10 -2.92
C THR A 368 27.24 -12.89 -3.25
N GLY A 369 27.42 -11.78 -2.52
CA GLY A 369 26.76 -10.51 -2.79
C GLY A 369 27.41 -9.76 -3.96
N LEU A 370 27.13 -8.46 -4.09
CA LEU A 370 27.73 -7.63 -5.15
C LEU A 370 29.20 -7.27 -4.88
N GLY A 371 29.67 -7.39 -3.63
CA GLY A 371 31.05 -7.14 -3.25
C GLY A 371 31.50 -5.68 -3.39
N LEU A 372 30.56 -4.73 -3.27
CA LEU A 372 30.81 -3.30 -3.39
C LEU A 372 31.12 -2.65 -2.03
N LEU A 373 30.74 -3.30 -0.93
CA LEU A 373 31.06 -2.92 0.44
C LEU A 373 31.68 -4.11 1.18
N PRO A 374 32.65 -3.88 2.09
CA PRO A 374 33.34 -4.92 2.86
C PRO A 374 32.45 -5.37 4.03
N VAL A 375 31.34 -6.03 3.70
CA VAL A 375 30.28 -6.39 4.65
C VAL A 375 29.86 -7.84 4.42
N ARG A 376 29.68 -8.57 5.51
CA ARG A 376 29.04 -9.89 5.50
C ARG A 376 27.72 -9.82 6.24
N VAL A 377 26.66 -10.32 5.63
CA VAL A 377 25.33 -10.29 6.21
C VAL A 377 24.90 -11.69 6.57
N ARG A 378 24.41 -11.87 7.81
CA ARG A 378 23.77 -13.11 8.24
C ARG A 378 22.36 -12.81 8.70
N PHE A 379 21.38 -13.50 8.11
CA PHE A 379 20.00 -13.39 8.54
C PHE A 379 19.78 -14.16 9.83
N ALA A 380 19.20 -13.49 10.82
CA ALA A 380 18.80 -14.04 12.10
C ALA A 380 17.28 -14.17 12.21
N VAL A 381 16.81 -15.16 12.99
CA VAL A 381 15.37 -15.35 13.24
C VAL A 381 14.80 -14.15 13.97
N GLU A 382 15.55 -13.62 14.95
CA GLU A 382 15.19 -12.39 15.65
C GLU A 382 15.32 -11.20 14.71
N LYS A 383 14.30 -10.33 14.75
CA LYS A 383 14.23 -9.14 13.92
C LYS A 383 14.71 -7.93 14.70
N THR A 384 15.60 -7.15 14.12
CA THR A 384 15.98 -5.84 14.65
C THR A 384 14.86 -4.85 14.38
N LEU A 385 14.30 -4.29 15.46
CA LEU A 385 13.26 -3.26 15.44
C LEU A 385 13.70 -2.12 16.37
N ALA A 386 14.12 -0.99 15.79
CA ALA A 386 14.62 0.16 16.56
C ALA A 386 14.30 1.50 15.89
N ARG A 387 14.34 2.59 16.68
CA ARG A 387 14.29 3.98 16.21
C ARG A 387 15.54 4.74 16.69
N PRO A 388 16.72 4.46 16.11
CA PRO A 388 17.95 5.07 16.57
C PRO A 388 18.03 6.55 16.20
N VAL A 389 18.82 7.29 16.99
CA VAL A 389 19.22 8.66 16.75
C VAL A 389 20.74 8.71 16.78
N GLY A 390 21.34 9.43 15.85
CA GLY A 390 22.79 9.51 15.72
C GLY A 390 23.22 10.70 14.88
N SER A 391 24.42 10.62 14.31
CA SER A 391 24.95 11.67 13.44
C SER A 391 25.73 11.10 12.27
N ALA A 392 25.65 11.78 11.13
CA ALA A 392 26.43 11.48 9.94
C ALA A 392 26.64 12.77 9.13
N LEU A 393 27.79 12.90 8.48
CA LEU A 393 28.14 14.09 7.69
C LEU A 393 28.01 15.42 8.47
N GLY A 394 28.23 15.39 9.79
CA GLY A 394 28.14 16.56 10.67
C GLY A 394 26.72 16.94 11.10
N GLU A 395 25.70 16.18 10.72
CA GLU A 395 24.29 16.47 10.97
C GLU A 395 23.67 15.41 11.88
N GLN A 396 22.66 15.80 12.66
CA GLN A 396 21.83 14.84 13.41
C GLN A 396 20.96 14.03 12.44
N VAL A 397 20.80 12.74 12.74
CA VAL A 397 20.02 11.81 11.93
C VAL A 397 19.11 11.01 12.84
N GLU A 398 17.82 10.98 12.49
CA GLU A 398 16.86 10.03 13.02
C GLU A 398 16.49 9.02 11.93
N GLY A 399 16.20 7.79 12.35
CA GLY A 399 15.75 6.75 11.44
C GLY A 399 15.08 5.61 12.19
N TYR A 400 14.86 4.51 11.47
CA TYR A 400 14.38 3.27 12.05
C TYR A 400 14.97 2.05 11.35
N GLU A 401 15.10 0.96 12.11
CA GLU A 401 15.67 -0.31 11.64
C GLU A 401 14.60 -1.39 11.67
N ILE A 402 14.40 -2.08 10.54
CA ILE A 402 13.44 -3.18 10.38
C ILE A 402 14.08 -4.27 9.52
N HIS A 403 14.87 -5.15 10.14
CA HIS A 403 15.61 -6.14 9.36
C HIS A 403 15.95 -7.41 10.15
N HIS A 404 16.05 -8.51 9.43
CA HIS A 404 16.60 -9.78 9.94
C HIS A 404 18.11 -9.89 9.68
N GLY A 405 18.63 -9.17 8.69
CA GLY A 405 20.03 -9.26 8.27
C GLY A 405 20.95 -8.49 9.21
N VAL A 406 21.75 -9.22 9.98
CA VAL A 406 22.79 -8.65 10.85
C VAL A 406 24.07 -8.49 10.03
N ALA A 407 24.50 -7.24 9.84
CA ALA A 407 25.71 -6.89 9.09
C ALA A 407 26.95 -6.90 10.00
N GLU A 408 27.96 -7.68 9.59
CA GLU A 408 29.33 -7.60 10.07
C GLU A 408 30.11 -6.69 9.10
N VAL A 409 30.47 -5.49 9.56
CA VAL A 409 31.26 -4.53 8.79
C VAL A 409 32.75 -4.83 8.99
N LEU A 410 33.44 -5.23 7.92
CA LEU A 410 34.86 -5.62 7.93
C LEU A 410 35.81 -4.45 7.62
N GLY A 411 35.28 -3.35 7.09
CA GLY A 411 36.05 -2.16 6.74
C GLY A 411 35.20 -1.00 6.24
N GLY A 412 35.86 0.07 5.80
CA GLY A 412 35.20 1.31 5.39
C GLY A 412 34.91 2.26 6.56
N GLU A 413 34.40 3.44 6.23
CA GLU A 413 34.00 4.46 7.21
C GLU A 413 32.62 4.12 7.79
N PRO A 414 32.39 4.19 9.12
CA PRO A 414 31.07 3.96 9.70
C PRO A 414 30.00 4.90 9.13
N PHE A 415 28.81 4.36 8.84
CA PHE A 415 27.70 5.13 8.28
C PHE A 415 26.34 4.55 8.70
N LEU A 416 25.71 5.14 9.73
CA LEU A 416 24.32 4.86 10.14
C LEU A 416 23.97 3.35 10.21
N ALA A 417 24.59 2.61 11.14
CA ALA A 417 24.50 1.15 11.23
C ALA A 417 24.86 0.42 9.90
N GLY A 418 25.90 0.92 9.25
CA GLY A 418 26.46 0.39 8.01
C GLY A 418 27.82 1.04 7.74
N CYS A 419 28.22 1.13 6.47
CA CYS A 419 29.52 1.69 6.11
C CYS A 419 29.53 2.40 4.76
N ARG A 420 30.59 3.17 4.54
CA ARG A 420 30.94 3.84 3.29
C ARG A 420 32.31 3.38 2.83
N LEU A 421 32.43 3.07 1.55
CA LEU A 421 33.71 2.87 0.86
C LEU A 421 33.74 3.73 -0.40
N GLY A 422 34.56 4.79 -0.40
CA GLY A 422 34.58 5.77 -1.49
C GLY A 422 33.20 6.43 -1.68
N GLN A 423 32.60 6.25 -2.87
CA GLN A 423 31.27 6.77 -3.22
C GLN A 423 30.18 5.69 -3.19
N VAL A 424 30.41 4.59 -2.48
CA VAL A 424 29.40 3.57 -2.16
C VAL A 424 29.06 3.70 -0.68
N TRP A 425 27.79 3.96 -0.38
CA TRP A 425 27.27 4.05 0.99
C TRP A 425 26.24 2.94 1.22
N GLY A 426 26.19 2.43 2.44
CA GLY A 426 25.23 1.43 2.85
C GLY A 426 24.78 1.64 4.29
N THR A 427 23.48 1.60 4.53
CA THR A 427 22.89 1.83 5.87
C THR A 427 21.69 0.90 6.11
N HIS A 428 21.48 0.49 7.36
CA HIS A 428 20.23 -0.15 7.79
C HIS A 428 19.11 0.83 8.16
N TRP A 429 19.40 2.13 8.25
CA TRP A 429 18.45 3.14 8.71
C TRP A 429 17.52 3.58 7.58
N HIS A 430 16.29 3.10 7.62
CA HIS A 430 15.17 3.68 6.90
C HIS A 430 14.84 5.07 7.47
N GLY A 431 14.26 5.93 6.63
CA GLY A 431 13.88 7.30 7.00
C GLY A 431 15.06 8.24 7.27
N SER A 432 16.31 7.81 7.14
CA SER A 432 17.49 8.66 7.41
C SER A 432 17.50 9.94 6.55
N LEU A 433 17.03 9.84 5.30
CA LEU A 433 16.90 10.97 4.37
C LEU A 433 15.78 11.95 4.73
N GLU A 434 14.88 11.61 5.66
CA GLU A 434 13.87 12.52 6.21
C GLU A 434 14.52 13.59 7.11
N SER A 435 15.73 13.34 7.63
CA SER A 435 16.50 14.31 8.41
C SER A 435 17.08 15.41 7.48
N ASP A 436 16.44 16.58 7.48
CA ASP A 436 16.69 17.66 6.51
C ASP A 436 18.18 18.11 6.42
N GLY A 437 18.85 18.28 7.56
CA GLY A 437 20.27 18.65 7.60
C GLY A 437 21.15 17.62 6.90
N PHE A 438 21.00 16.36 7.30
CA PHE A 438 21.73 15.24 6.72
C PHE A 438 21.43 15.06 5.23
N ARG A 439 20.16 15.10 4.81
CA ARG A 439 19.77 15.01 3.41
C ARG A 439 20.50 16.03 2.55
N ARG A 440 20.52 17.30 2.98
CA ARG A 440 21.22 18.36 2.24
C ARG A 440 22.72 18.12 2.15
N GLN A 441 23.38 17.71 3.24
CA GLN A 441 24.81 17.39 3.19
C GLN A 441 25.11 16.19 2.28
N PHE A 442 24.31 15.14 2.38
CA PHE A 442 24.42 13.97 1.51
C PHE A 442 24.28 14.35 0.04
N LEU A 443 23.28 15.16 -0.32
CA LEU A 443 23.08 15.63 -1.68
C LEU A 443 24.22 16.52 -2.20
N ARG A 444 24.87 17.32 -1.34
CA ARG A 444 26.09 18.07 -1.71
C ARG A 444 27.26 17.14 -2.04
N GLU A 445 27.46 16.10 -1.23
CA GLU A 445 28.50 15.09 -1.49
C GLU A 445 28.25 14.34 -2.81
N VAL A 446 26.99 13.97 -3.08
CA VAL A 446 26.58 13.35 -4.34
C VAL A 446 26.81 14.30 -5.52
N ALA A 447 26.39 15.55 -5.42
CA ALA A 447 26.57 16.55 -6.48
C ALA A 447 28.05 16.79 -6.79
N ARG A 448 28.89 16.93 -5.76
CA ARG A 448 30.34 17.08 -5.92
C ARG A 448 30.95 15.89 -6.66
N ALA A 449 30.59 14.67 -6.26
CA ALA A 449 31.12 13.46 -6.89
C ALA A 449 30.59 13.23 -8.31
N ALA A 450 29.38 13.69 -8.61
CA ALA A 450 28.81 13.65 -9.95
C ALA A 450 29.26 14.81 -10.85
N GLY A 451 30.02 15.78 -10.33
CA GLY A 451 30.44 16.98 -11.06
C GLY A 451 29.30 17.92 -11.41
N ARG A 452 28.23 17.94 -10.60
CA ARG A 452 27.03 18.76 -10.80
C ARG A 452 27.09 20.04 -9.98
N ARG A 453 26.71 21.17 -10.58
CA ARG A 453 26.51 22.46 -9.90
C ARG A 453 25.12 22.54 -9.28
N PHE A 454 24.73 21.45 -8.61
CA PHE A 454 23.49 21.35 -7.85
C PHE A 454 23.71 21.93 -6.45
N VAL A 455 22.71 22.67 -5.97
CA VAL A 455 22.71 23.25 -4.62
C VAL A 455 21.36 22.87 -3.97
N PRO A 456 21.36 22.14 -2.83
CA PRO A 456 20.13 21.89 -2.09
C PRO A 456 19.50 23.20 -1.63
N ALA A 457 18.18 23.26 -1.63
CA ALA A 457 17.45 24.42 -1.14
C ALA A 457 17.71 24.61 0.38
N PRO A 458 17.81 25.86 0.86
CA PRO A 458 18.19 26.14 2.24
C PRO A 458 17.09 25.77 3.26
N ASP A 459 15.83 25.73 2.83
CA ASP A 459 14.63 25.76 3.66
C ASP A 459 13.65 24.62 3.38
N THR A 460 14.00 23.66 2.52
CA THR A 460 13.17 22.47 2.31
C THR A 460 13.10 21.65 3.59
N SER A 461 11.89 21.54 4.14
CA SER A 461 11.59 20.68 5.29
C SER A 461 10.60 19.59 4.92
N PHE A 462 11.07 18.34 4.95
CA PHE A 462 10.24 17.20 4.57
C PHE A 462 9.10 16.95 5.57
N ALA A 463 9.38 17.15 6.86
CA ALA A 463 8.36 17.04 7.90
C ALA A 463 7.25 18.09 7.73
N ALA A 464 7.60 19.35 7.41
CA ALA A 464 6.63 20.40 7.15
C ALA A 464 5.76 20.09 5.92
N LEU A 465 6.37 19.62 4.83
CA LEU A 465 5.64 19.22 3.62
C LEU A 465 4.66 18.08 3.88
N ARG A 466 5.03 17.10 4.71
CA ARG A 466 4.12 16.04 5.15
C ARG A 466 2.95 16.57 5.98
N GLU A 467 3.22 17.46 6.93
CA GLU A 467 2.14 18.08 7.71
C GLU A 467 1.20 18.89 6.82
N GLU A 468 1.72 19.67 5.87
CA GLU A 468 0.90 20.40 4.90
C GLU A 468 0.05 19.45 4.05
N GLN A 469 0.60 18.32 3.61
CA GLN A 469 -0.16 17.31 2.87
C GLN A 469 -1.31 16.74 3.70
N LEU A 470 -1.06 16.38 4.96
CA LEU A 470 -2.09 15.89 5.87
C LEU A 470 -3.15 16.95 6.13
N ASP A 471 -2.73 18.21 6.29
CA ASP A 471 -3.60 19.36 6.45
C ASP A 471 -4.51 19.54 5.23
N ARG A 472 -3.99 19.43 4.01
CA ARG A 472 -4.80 19.43 2.77
C ARG A 472 -5.81 18.28 2.73
N LEU A 473 -5.49 17.11 3.29
CA LEU A 473 -6.48 16.02 3.41
C LEU A 473 -7.60 16.39 4.38
N GLY A 474 -7.28 17.08 5.47
CA GLY A 474 -8.27 17.65 6.38
C GLY A 474 -9.17 18.67 5.67
N ASP A 475 -8.58 19.59 4.90
CA ASP A 475 -9.30 20.60 4.11
C ASP A 475 -10.30 19.93 3.14
N LEU A 476 -9.88 18.88 2.43
CA LEU A 476 -10.75 18.15 1.51
C LEU A 476 -11.99 17.55 2.19
N ILE A 477 -11.87 17.07 3.43
CA ILE A 477 -13.00 16.57 4.19
C ILE A 477 -13.86 17.73 4.68
N GLU A 478 -13.24 18.78 5.22
CA GLU A 478 -13.92 19.95 5.77
C GLU A 478 -14.73 20.71 4.72
N GLU A 479 -14.21 20.85 3.52
CA GLU A 479 -14.80 21.63 2.43
C GLU A 479 -15.81 20.85 1.59
N HIS A 480 -15.63 19.53 1.45
CA HIS A 480 -16.38 18.73 0.46
C HIS A 480 -17.18 17.55 1.02
N ALA A 481 -17.14 17.33 2.34
CA ALA A 481 -18.03 16.38 3.02
C ALA A 481 -19.00 17.11 3.96
N ASP A 482 -20.17 16.50 4.19
CA ASP A 482 -21.10 16.89 5.26
C ASP A 482 -20.52 16.45 6.60
N THR A 483 -19.66 17.30 7.15
CA THR A 483 -18.92 17.09 8.40
C THR A 483 -19.85 16.90 9.60
N ASP A 484 -20.96 17.63 9.66
CA ASP A 484 -21.99 17.46 10.68
C ASP A 484 -22.61 16.05 10.64
N ALA A 485 -22.88 15.53 9.44
CA ALA A 485 -23.39 14.18 9.29
C ALA A 485 -22.34 13.12 9.59
N LEU A 486 -21.06 13.37 9.28
CA LEU A 486 -19.97 12.49 9.68
C LEU A 486 -19.82 12.44 11.21
N LEU A 487 -19.88 13.57 11.92
CA LEU A 487 -19.89 13.59 13.39
C LEU A 487 -21.04 12.77 13.96
N ARG A 488 -22.27 12.98 13.44
CA ARG A 488 -23.45 12.21 13.86
C ARG A 488 -23.28 10.71 13.63
N LEU A 489 -22.64 10.30 12.54
CA LEU A 489 -22.33 8.88 12.32
C LEU A 489 -21.32 8.35 13.34
N ILE A 490 -20.23 9.08 13.56
CA ILE A 490 -19.17 8.68 14.49
C ILE A 490 -19.74 8.48 15.90
N GLU A 491 -20.59 9.41 16.35
CA GLU A 491 -21.18 9.40 17.69
C GLU A 491 -22.40 8.47 17.82
N GLY A 492 -23.30 8.49 16.83
CA GLY A 492 -24.62 7.88 16.89
C GLY A 492 -24.75 6.53 16.19
N GLY A 493 -23.76 6.12 15.41
CA GLY A 493 -23.76 4.87 14.65
C GLY A 493 -24.58 4.92 13.35
N SER A 494 -24.89 3.74 12.79
CA SER A 494 -25.60 3.63 11.51
C SER A 494 -27.05 4.13 11.60
N PRO A 495 -27.58 4.79 10.56
CA PRO A 495 -29.00 5.13 10.48
C PRO A 495 -29.89 3.89 10.57
N ALA A 496 -30.97 3.99 11.35
CA ALA A 496 -31.97 2.93 11.43
C ALA A 496 -32.89 2.94 10.19
N GLY A 497 -33.46 1.78 9.85
CA GLY A 497 -34.50 1.68 8.82
C GLY A 497 -34.02 1.72 7.36
N LEU A 498 -32.71 1.60 7.11
CA LEU A 498 -32.18 1.51 5.75
C LEU A 498 -32.75 0.27 5.02
N PRO A 499 -33.19 0.41 3.74
CA PRO A 499 -33.76 -0.71 3.01
C PRO A 499 -32.71 -1.78 2.73
N PHE A 500 -33.15 -3.03 2.78
CA PHE A 500 -32.38 -4.18 2.29
C PHE A 500 -32.52 -4.26 0.77
N LEU A 501 -31.38 -4.34 0.10
CA LEU A 501 -31.27 -4.47 -1.36
C LEU A 501 -30.94 -5.93 -1.68
N PRO A 502 -31.87 -6.72 -2.21
CA PRO A 502 -31.57 -8.10 -2.58
C PRO A 502 -30.52 -8.13 -3.71
N PRO A 503 -29.54 -9.05 -3.67
CA PRO A 503 -28.65 -9.27 -4.80
C PRO A 503 -29.50 -9.61 -6.04
N GLY A 504 -29.28 -8.87 -7.14
CA GLY A 504 -30.14 -8.88 -8.32
C GLY A 504 -30.13 -10.15 -9.18
N ALA A 505 -29.85 -11.33 -8.63
CA ALA A 505 -30.25 -12.55 -9.33
C ALA A 505 -31.79 -12.59 -9.35
N PRO A 506 -32.45 -12.68 -10.52
CA PRO A 506 -33.89 -12.90 -10.52
C PRO A 506 -34.18 -14.15 -9.69
N PRO A 507 -35.24 -14.16 -8.86
CA PRO A 507 -35.80 -15.42 -8.40
C PRO A 507 -35.99 -16.29 -9.64
N LEU A 508 -35.54 -17.55 -9.58
CA LEU A 508 -35.91 -18.50 -10.62
C LEU A 508 -37.44 -18.43 -10.76
N PRO A 509 -37.99 -18.41 -11.99
CA PRO A 509 -39.44 -18.34 -12.17
C PRO A 509 -40.12 -19.47 -11.39
N GLY A 510 -40.74 -19.15 -10.25
CA GLY A 510 -41.42 -20.15 -9.41
C GLY A 510 -41.33 -19.95 -7.89
N GLU A 511 -40.37 -19.21 -7.35
CA GLU A 511 -40.30 -18.96 -5.89
C GLU A 511 -41.03 -17.66 -5.52
N ALA A 512 -42.35 -17.77 -5.33
CA ALA A 512 -43.15 -16.73 -4.72
C ALA A 512 -42.73 -16.50 -3.27
N THR A 513 -42.42 -15.25 -2.95
CA THR A 513 -42.22 -14.75 -1.59
C THR A 513 -43.48 -15.00 -0.75
N ALA A 514 -43.39 -15.89 0.24
CA ALA A 514 -44.41 -16.03 1.28
C ALA A 514 -44.29 -14.85 2.27
N GLY A 515 -44.78 -13.68 1.86
CA GLY A 515 -45.00 -12.52 2.71
C GLY A 515 -46.42 -12.53 3.29
N GLY A 516 -46.52 -12.42 4.61
CA GLY A 516 -47.72 -12.66 5.40
C GLY A 516 -48.93 -11.76 5.11
N GLY A 517 -50.10 -12.33 5.38
CA GLY A 517 -51.39 -11.66 5.53
C GLY A 517 -52.17 -12.29 6.70
N PRO A 518 -53.11 -11.55 7.33
CA PRO A 518 -53.42 -11.70 8.75
C PRO A 518 -54.30 -12.91 9.07
N HIS A 519 -53.93 -13.64 10.11
CA HIS A 519 -54.66 -14.80 10.61
C HIS A 519 -55.95 -14.35 11.32
N ARG A 520 -57.12 -14.72 10.77
CA ARG A 520 -58.37 -14.87 11.54
C ARG A 520 -58.48 -16.34 12.01
N PRO A 521 -58.90 -16.62 13.25
CA PRO A 521 -59.13 -17.99 13.69
C PRO A 521 -60.59 -18.38 13.44
N LYS A 522 -60.81 -19.60 12.93
CA LYS A 522 -62.04 -20.36 13.16
C LYS A 522 -61.73 -21.84 13.27
N ASP A 523 -62.24 -22.40 14.36
CA ASP A 523 -62.20 -23.80 14.79
C ASP A 523 -62.90 -24.78 13.84
N ALA A 524 -62.48 -26.05 13.94
CA ALA A 524 -63.28 -27.23 14.30
C ALA A 524 -63.18 -28.46 13.36
N ALA A 525 -62.85 -29.60 14.01
CA ALA A 525 -63.28 -31.00 13.81
C ALA A 525 -62.83 -31.77 12.55
N ALA A 526 -61.98 -32.80 12.70
CA ALA A 526 -62.29 -34.26 12.85
C ALA A 526 -62.43 -34.95 11.47
N THR A 527 -61.85 -36.10 11.11
CA THR A 527 -61.76 -37.43 11.76
C THR A 527 -60.76 -38.38 11.02
N GLU A 528 -60.05 -39.20 11.80
CA GLU A 528 -59.71 -40.66 11.70
C GLU A 528 -59.38 -41.44 10.40
N GLY A 529 -58.43 -42.41 10.54
CA GLY A 529 -58.46 -43.74 9.87
C GLY A 529 -57.18 -44.19 9.13
N VAL A 530 -56.16 -44.79 9.78
CA VAL A 530 -55.80 -46.24 9.90
C VAL A 530 -55.20 -46.92 8.63
N GLY A 531 -54.02 -47.56 8.79
CA GLY A 531 -53.17 -48.27 7.78
C GLY A 531 -53.66 -49.67 7.35
N PRO A 532 -52.82 -50.71 7.07
CA PRO A 532 -51.35 -50.86 7.21
C PRO A 532 -50.59 -51.58 6.04
N ASP A 533 -49.28 -51.79 6.24
CA ASP A 533 -48.26 -52.58 5.48
C ASP A 533 -48.64 -54.04 5.11
N PRO A 534 -47.90 -54.70 4.17
CA PRO A 534 -46.86 -55.66 4.59
C PRO A 534 -45.61 -55.79 3.67
N LYS A 535 -44.46 -56.15 4.28
CA LYS A 535 -43.28 -56.81 3.64
C LYS A 535 -43.58 -58.31 3.36
N PRO A 536 -42.75 -59.04 2.56
CA PRO A 536 -41.66 -59.84 3.15
C PRO A 536 -40.37 -59.97 2.29
N GLU A 537 -39.34 -60.56 2.91
CA GLU A 537 -37.94 -60.74 2.50
C GLU A 537 -37.62 -62.05 1.74
N ALA A 538 -36.33 -62.16 1.35
CA ALA A 538 -35.48 -63.34 1.04
C ALA A 538 -35.26 -63.65 -0.46
N GLY A 539 -34.04 -63.92 -0.97
CA GLY A 539 -32.73 -64.05 -0.34
C GLY A 539 -31.60 -64.43 -1.34
N THR A 540 -30.37 -64.31 -0.86
CA THR A 540 -29.15 -65.12 -1.17
C THR A 540 -28.51 -65.12 -2.57
N GLY A 541 -27.22 -64.74 -2.60
CA GLY A 541 -26.25 -65.12 -3.65
C GLY A 541 -24.92 -64.36 -3.57
N THR A 542 -23.84 -65.04 -3.20
CA THR A 542 -22.51 -64.55 -2.79
C THR A 542 -21.45 -64.43 -3.90
N ALA A 543 -20.49 -63.50 -3.68
CA ALA A 543 -19.06 -63.46 -4.10
C ALA A 543 -18.74 -63.34 -5.61
N THR A 544 -17.78 -62.54 -6.10
CA THR A 544 -16.34 -62.46 -5.74
C THR A 544 -15.65 -61.15 -6.18
N ASP A 545 -14.51 -60.91 -5.53
CA ASP A 545 -13.48 -59.84 -5.56
C ASP A 545 -12.55 -59.86 -6.79
N ILE A 546 -12.17 -58.70 -7.39
CA ILE A 546 -10.86 -58.45 -8.10
C ILE A 546 -10.47 -56.94 -8.09
N ARG A 547 -9.20 -56.69 -7.72
CA ARG A 547 -8.40 -55.44 -7.64
C ARG A 547 -8.03 -54.73 -8.98
N PRO A 548 -7.50 -53.48 -8.94
CA PRO A 548 -7.22 -52.63 -10.12
C PRO A 548 -5.80 -52.80 -10.69
N LYS A 549 -5.57 -52.37 -11.94
CA LYS A 549 -4.26 -52.36 -12.62
C LYS A 549 -3.86 -50.96 -13.11
N ASP A 550 -2.61 -50.61 -12.81
CA ASP A 550 -1.75 -49.57 -13.40
C ASP A 550 -1.46 -49.78 -14.89
N ARG A 551 -1.11 -48.68 -15.59
CA ARG A 551 -0.15 -48.56 -16.73
C ARG A 551 -0.03 -47.07 -17.14
N THR A 552 1.04 -46.36 -16.80
CA THR A 552 2.36 -46.17 -17.48
C THR A 552 2.32 -45.53 -18.87
N ASP A 553 3.03 -44.39 -18.93
CA ASP A 553 3.54 -43.61 -20.08
C ASP A 553 4.18 -44.41 -21.21
N THR A 554 4.03 -43.91 -22.46
CA THR A 554 5.12 -43.86 -23.45
C THR A 554 4.90 -42.73 -24.46
N ARG A 555 5.93 -41.88 -24.61
CA ARG A 555 6.19 -40.99 -25.77
C ARG A 555 6.78 -41.78 -26.93
N THR A 556 6.44 -41.41 -28.16
CA THR A 556 7.33 -41.53 -29.34
C THR A 556 7.01 -40.45 -30.38
N ASP A 557 8.06 -39.76 -30.81
CA ASP A 557 8.17 -38.86 -31.97
C ASP A 557 7.93 -39.57 -33.31
N THR A 558 7.45 -38.84 -34.33
CA THR A 558 8.15 -38.65 -35.63
C THR A 558 7.37 -37.76 -36.61
N ARG A 559 8.06 -36.71 -37.11
CA ARG A 559 8.25 -36.24 -38.52
C ARG A 559 7.03 -36.26 -39.49
N THR A 560 6.77 -35.30 -40.39
CA THR A 560 7.64 -34.46 -41.25
C THR A 560 6.77 -33.47 -42.06
N GLU A 561 7.33 -32.29 -42.40
CA GLU A 561 7.23 -31.53 -43.70
C GLU A 561 5.85 -31.06 -44.24
N SER A 562 5.65 -29.90 -44.89
CA SER A 562 6.52 -28.82 -45.42
C SER A 562 5.67 -27.68 -46.04
N ARG A 563 6.34 -26.53 -46.35
CA ARG A 563 6.01 -25.45 -47.32
C ARG A 563 5.00 -24.37 -46.88
N THR A 564 5.18 -23.06 -47.10
CA THR A 564 6.10 -22.21 -47.92
C THR A 564 5.96 -20.76 -47.41
N GLU A 565 7.04 -20.06 -47.05
CA GLU A 565 7.68 -18.94 -47.80
C GLU A 565 6.76 -17.85 -48.40
N ASN A 566 6.93 -16.62 -47.90
CA ASN A 566 7.22 -15.44 -48.72
C ASN A 566 7.76 -14.31 -47.81
N GLY A 567 8.99 -13.88 -48.07
CA GLY A 567 9.58 -12.66 -47.52
C GLY A 567 9.51 -11.49 -48.51
N ALA A 568 9.78 -10.29 -48.03
CA ALA A 568 10.45 -9.24 -48.79
C ALA A 568 10.92 -8.13 -47.83
N GLU A 569 12.22 -7.88 -47.88
CA GLU A 569 12.96 -6.76 -47.27
C GLU A 569 12.63 -5.43 -47.97
N THR A 570 12.99 -4.30 -47.35
CA THR A 570 13.80 -3.24 -47.98
C THR A 570 14.15 -2.13 -46.97
N GLU A 571 15.46 -1.89 -46.78
CA GLU A 571 16.01 -0.58 -46.39
C GLU A 571 15.86 0.43 -47.56
N PRO A 572 16.10 1.73 -47.32
CA PRO A 572 17.39 2.26 -47.81
C PRO A 572 18.07 3.34 -46.94
N ALA A 573 19.28 3.64 -47.40
CA ALA A 573 20.35 4.46 -46.85
C ALA A 573 20.11 5.99 -46.73
N SER A 574 21.03 6.57 -45.96
CA SER A 574 21.53 7.95 -45.82
C SER A 574 21.38 8.93 -46.99
N THR A 575 21.35 10.25 -46.69
CA THR A 575 22.19 11.34 -47.31
C THR A 575 21.83 12.77 -46.80
N GLN A 576 22.85 13.51 -46.34
CA GLN A 576 23.12 14.98 -46.38
C GLN A 576 22.21 16.01 -45.66
N GLN A 577 22.74 16.75 -44.67
CA GLN A 577 23.45 18.06 -44.71
C GLN A 577 22.53 19.25 -44.37
N LEU A 578 22.75 19.83 -43.19
CA LEU A 578 22.32 21.17 -42.81
C LEU A 578 23.58 22.04 -42.65
N PRO A 579 23.62 23.26 -43.20
CA PRO A 579 24.61 24.25 -42.81
C PRO A 579 24.00 25.28 -41.85
N GLY A 580 24.63 25.48 -40.69
CA GLY A 580 24.86 26.83 -40.17
C GLY A 580 26.34 27.19 -40.37
N PRO A 581 26.87 28.36 -39.93
CA PRO A 581 26.22 29.50 -39.26
C PRO A 581 26.65 30.86 -39.86
N SER A 582 26.04 31.98 -39.40
CA SER A 582 26.76 33.27 -39.24
C SER A 582 25.98 34.33 -38.46
N PRO A 583 26.67 35.33 -37.88
CA PRO A 583 26.27 35.98 -36.62
C PRO A 583 26.16 37.53 -36.69
N LEU A 584 25.86 38.13 -35.53
CA LEU A 584 26.11 39.54 -35.09
C LEU A 584 24.98 40.59 -35.38
N PRO A 585 25.06 41.83 -34.82
CA PRO A 585 24.55 42.18 -33.47
C PRO A 585 23.89 43.58 -33.38
N HIS A 586 22.96 43.86 -32.45
CA HIS A 586 22.69 45.26 -32.01
C HIS A 586 22.13 45.21 -30.58
N THR A 587 22.90 45.50 -29.52
CA THR A 587 23.11 46.82 -28.89
C THR A 587 21.87 47.70 -28.86
N HIS A 588 21.22 47.83 -27.69
CA HIS A 588 20.90 49.13 -27.12
C HIS A 588 20.77 49.03 -25.59
N SER A 589 21.65 49.78 -24.94
CA SER A 589 21.69 50.19 -23.54
C SER A 589 20.61 51.23 -23.21
N HIS A 590 20.02 51.17 -22.01
CA HIS A 590 19.66 52.27 -21.09
C HIS A 590 19.20 51.58 -19.78
N ILE A 591 19.89 51.69 -18.62
CA ILE A 591 19.90 52.82 -17.65
C ILE A 591 18.47 53.26 -17.32
N SER A 592 17.95 53.37 -16.10
CA SER A 592 18.33 53.12 -14.70
C SER A 592 17.09 53.51 -13.86
N GLN A 593 17.03 53.08 -12.60
CA GLN A 593 16.27 53.71 -11.49
C GLN A 593 14.73 53.63 -11.56
N GLU A 594 13.94 53.57 -10.48
CA GLU A 594 14.11 53.49 -9.03
C GLU A 594 12.72 53.14 -8.45
N ALA A 595 12.72 52.59 -7.23
CA ALA A 595 11.74 52.75 -6.15
C ALA A 595 10.23 52.96 -6.47
N GLY A 596 9.43 52.02 -5.98
CA GLY A 596 7.97 52.12 -5.81
C GLY A 596 7.41 50.81 -5.29
#